data_AF-A0A0C3AMF3-F1
#
_entry.id   AF-A0A0C3AMF3-F1
#
_cell.length_a   1.000
_cell.length_b   1.000
_cell.length_c   1.000
_cell.angle_alpha   90.00
_cell.angle_beta   90.00
_cell.angle_gamma   90.00
#
_symmetry.space_group_name_H-M   'P 1'
#
loop_
_entity.id
_entity.type
_entity.pdbx_description
1 polymer ?
#
loop_
_entity_poly.entity_id
_entity_poly.type
_entity_poly.pdbx_seq_one_letter_code
_entity_poly.pdbx_strand_id
1 'polypeptide(L)'
;MLVNDIPPLEELAFAIADDYTWCTVLRGCKDSLLSLRLALNYYETDSLELDYVFLLPLCKTLAIHCDDDVPSTWELSLATPVLEYYTEYQYEEYDFEDGHQVLHTDTRRVVRIRTNRPPPPDAAVPNLNTLEVDNLDIDLSLIDYLAISFSNGNVYPTLERITYCSKGADPVLNNFLDSKDFIEGLNSERTRPIIFNVVNTWEGDMPGTIKSSCGVGMSCHDY
;
A
#
# COMPACT_ATOMS: atom_id res chain seq x y z
N MET A 1 -25.44 -13.42 11.69
CA MET A 1 -25.83 -12.05 11.32
C MET A 1 -26.35 -12.09 9.90
N LEU A 2 -27.52 -11.51 9.60
CA LEU A 2 -27.96 -11.40 8.20
C LEU A 2 -27.24 -10.18 7.58
N VAL A 3 -26.82 -10.29 6.32
CA VAL A 3 -26.12 -9.21 5.58
C VAL A 3 -26.92 -7.90 5.60
N ASN A 4 -28.25 -7.99 5.70
CA ASN A 4 -29.16 -6.85 5.71
C ASN A 4 -29.19 -6.04 7.02
N ASP A 5 -28.55 -6.52 8.09
CA ASP A 5 -28.55 -5.84 9.40
C ASP A 5 -27.31 -4.94 9.59
N ILE A 6 -26.38 -4.96 8.64
CA ILE A 6 -25.13 -4.18 8.72
C ILE A 6 -25.40 -2.78 8.14
N PRO A 7 -25.24 -1.71 8.93
CA PRO A 7 -25.44 -0.36 8.41
C PRO A 7 -24.40 -0.02 7.33
N PRO A 8 -24.69 0.92 6.42
CA PRO A 8 -23.70 1.39 5.47
C PRO A 8 -22.50 1.98 6.22
N LEU A 9 -21.30 1.54 5.83
CA LEU A 9 -20.03 2.05 6.34
C LEU A 9 -19.24 2.64 5.17
N GLU A 10 -18.70 3.85 5.37
CA GLU A 10 -17.79 4.50 4.41
C GLU A 10 -16.33 4.06 4.65
N GLU A 11 -16.01 3.68 5.88
CA GLU A 11 -14.68 3.31 6.33
C GLU A 11 -14.74 1.99 7.09
N LEU A 12 -13.88 1.04 6.74
CA LEU A 12 -13.79 -0.25 7.39
C LEU A 12 -12.34 -0.69 7.56
N ALA A 13 -11.96 -0.97 8.80
CA ALA A 13 -10.68 -1.58 9.15
C ALA A 13 -10.93 -2.89 9.89
N PHE A 14 -10.28 -3.97 9.46
CA PHE A 14 -10.28 -5.22 10.21
C PHE A 14 -8.99 -6.02 9.98
N ALA A 15 -8.68 -6.88 10.94
CA ALA A 15 -7.72 -7.95 10.73
C ALA A 15 -8.44 -9.13 10.07
N ILE A 16 -7.85 -9.67 9.01
CA ILE A 16 -8.24 -10.95 8.44
C ILE A 16 -7.75 -12.02 9.42
N ALA A 17 -8.70 -12.81 9.91
CA ALA A 17 -8.50 -13.94 10.78
C ALA A 17 -9.27 -15.14 10.22
N ASP A 18 -9.09 -16.31 10.82
CA ASP A 18 -9.74 -17.57 10.41
C ASP A 18 -11.28 -17.50 10.42
N ASP A 19 -11.84 -16.60 11.22
CA ASP A 19 -13.28 -16.40 11.25
C ASP A 19 -13.75 -15.64 10.00
N TYR A 20 -14.75 -16.18 9.29
CA TYR A 20 -15.32 -15.53 8.08
C TYR A 20 -16.31 -14.40 8.40
N THR A 21 -16.35 -13.88 9.62
CA THR A 21 -17.25 -12.78 9.99
C THR A 21 -16.85 -11.53 9.22
N TRP A 22 -15.55 -11.30 9.01
CA TRP A 22 -15.06 -10.19 8.20
C TRP A 22 -15.64 -10.21 6.78
N CYS A 23 -15.81 -11.39 6.17
CA CYS A 23 -16.45 -11.51 4.85
C CYS A 23 -17.89 -11.01 4.88
N THR A 24 -18.64 -11.36 5.94
CA THR A 24 -20.04 -10.97 6.09
C THR A 24 -20.17 -9.46 6.28
N VAL A 25 -19.27 -8.87 7.08
CA VAL A 25 -19.18 -7.42 7.26
C VAL A 25 -18.86 -6.72 5.95
N LEU A 26 -17.81 -7.17 5.25
CA LEU A 26 -17.40 -6.60 3.97
C LEU A 26 -18.51 -6.71 2.90
N ARG A 27 -19.25 -7.83 2.85
CA ARG A 27 -20.41 -7.99 1.95
C ARG A 27 -21.54 -7.01 2.28
N GLY A 28 -21.78 -6.72 3.56
CA GLY A 28 -22.83 -5.82 4.01
C GLY A 28 -22.57 -4.36 3.66
N CYS A 29 -21.30 -3.93 3.67
CA CYS A 29 -20.94 -2.53 3.44
C CYS A 29 -20.27 -2.25 2.08
N LYS A 30 -20.05 -3.26 1.22
CA LYS A 30 -19.29 -3.11 -0.04
C LYS A 30 -19.75 -1.94 -0.92
N ASP A 31 -21.06 -1.66 -0.95
CA ASP A 31 -21.66 -0.67 -1.84
C ASP A 31 -21.58 0.77 -1.28
N SER A 32 -21.19 0.93 -0.01
CA SER A 32 -20.96 2.23 0.63
C SER A 32 -19.49 2.52 0.91
N LEU A 33 -18.62 1.52 0.80
CA LEU A 33 -17.25 1.61 1.29
C LEU A 33 -16.36 2.49 0.40
N LEU A 34 -15.83 3.55 0.99
CA LEU A 34 -14.87 4.48 0.39
C LEU A 34 -13.42 4.12 0.74
N SER A 35 -13.20 3.60 1.96
CA SER A 35 -11.89 3.23 2.48
C SER A 35 -11.89 1.85 3.13
N LEU A 36 -10.93 1.01 2.75
CA LEU A 36 -10.73 -0.31 3.32
C LEU A 36 -9.30 -0.45 3.84
N ARG A 37 -9.15 -0.90 5.09
CA ARG A 37 -7.89 -1.35 5.64
C ARG A 37 -7.98 -2.83 6.04
N LEU A 38 -7.07 -3.62 5.51
CA LEU A 38 -6.88 -5.03 5.82
C LEU A 38 -5.57 -5.19 6.58
N ALA A 39 -5.61 -5.78 7.77
CA ALA A 39 -4.42 -6.30 8.44
C ALA A 39 -4.42 -7.82 8.29
N LEU A 40 -3.34 -8.40 7.79
CA LEU A 40 -3.20 -9.82 7.56
C LEU A 40 -2.35 -10.37 8.71
N ASN A 41 -3.00 -11.15 9.57
CA ASN A 41 -2.37 -11.81 10.72
C ASN A 41 -2.55 -13.32 10.54
N TYR A 42 -1.66 -13.94 9.78
CA TYR A 42 -1.76 -15.36 9.44
C TYR A 42 -0.95 -16.18 10.43
N TYR A 43 -1.60 -16.64 11.50
CA TYR A 43 -0.99 -17.62 12.41
C TYR A 43 -1.17 -19.03 11.84
N GLU A 44 -0.13 -19.58 11.19
CA GLU A 44 0.03 -21.02 10.88
C GLU A 44 -1.20 -21.76 10.31
N THR A 45 -2.08 -21.09 9.56
CA THR A 45 -3.21 -21.79 8.94
C THR A 45 -2.81 -22.34 7.59
N ASP A 46 -2.46 -23.62 7.58
CA ASP A 46 -2.53 -24.46 6.39
C ASP A 46 -3.91 -24.25 5.72
N SER A 47 -3.91 -23.67 4.51
CA SER A 47 -5.05 -23.58 3.59
C SER A 47 -6.25 -22.73 4.02
N LEU A 48 -6.09 -21.40 4.04
CA LEU A 48 -7.20 -20.52 3.65
C LEU A 48 -7.26 -20.46 2.12
N GLU A 49 -7.73 -21.54 1.48
CA GLU A 49 -8.17 -21.53 0.07
C GLU A 49 -9.44 -20.67 0.00
N LEU A 50 -9.28 -19.38 -0.26
CA LEU A 50 -10.35 -18.39 -0.26
C LEU A 50 -10.44 -17.70 -1.59
N ASP A 51 -11.10 -18.36 -2.53
CA ASP A 51 -11.51 -17.78 -3.81
C ASP A 51 -12.66 -16.76 -3.61
N TYR A 52 -12.42 -15.71 -2.83
CA TYR A 52 -13.38 -14.62 -2.60
C TYR A 52 -13.04 -13.42 -3.48
N VAL A 53 -13.93 -13.17 -4.44
CA VAL A 53 -13.93 -11.95 -5.24
C VAL A 53 -14.90 -10.94 -4.65
N PHE A 54 -14.38 -9.81 -4.16
CA PHE A 54 -15.19 -8.68 -3.67
C PHE A 54 -15.12 -7.51 -4.64
N LEU A 55 -16.28 -7.09 -5.16
CA LEU A 55 -16.39 -5.81 -5.87
C LEU A 55 -16.68 -4.69 -4.87
N LEU A 56 -15.79 -3.70 -4.81
CA LEU A 56 -15.87 -2.52 -3.96
C LEU A 56 -16.02 -1.27 -4.86
N PRO A 57 -17.23 -0.99 -5.38
CA PRO A 57 -17.43 -0.05 -6.48
C PRO A 57 -17.09 1.41 -6.16
N LEU A 58 -17.08 1.79 -4.89
CA LEU A 58 -16.82 3.16 -4.43
C LEU A 58 -15.47 3.31 -3.70
N CYS A 59 -14.72 2.22 -3.53
CA CYS A 59 -13.50 2.23 -2.73
C CYS A 59 -12.38 3.00 -3.45
N LYS A 60 -12.01 4.14 -2.88
CA LYS A 60 -10.94 5.03 -3.38
C LYS A 60 -9.62 4.81 -2.67
N THR A 61 -9.66 4.26 -1.46
CA THR A 61 -8.49 4.06 -0.63
C THR A 61 -8.45 2.62 -0.12
N LEU A 62 -7.35 1.92 -0.40
CA LEU A 62 -7.10 0.57 0.06
C LEU A 62 -5.76 0.53 0.78
N ALA A 63 -5.74 -0.04 1.97
CA ALA A 63 -4.53 -0.34 2.71
C ALA A 63 -4.48 -1.82 3.06
N ILE A 64 -3.40 -2.51 2.68
CA ILE A 64 -3.15 -3.90 3.06
C ILE A 64 -1.83 -3.94 3.84
N HIS A 65 -1.89 -4.42 5.07
CA HIS A 65 -0.75 -4.59 5.96
C HIS A 65 -0.59 -6.07 6.24
N CYS A 66 0.50 -6.66 5.81
CA CYS A 66 0.90 -8.01 6.15
C CYS A 66 2.00 -7.90 7.21
N ASP A 67 1.64 -8.16 8.47
CA ASP A 67 2.57 -8.07 9.60
C ASP A 67 3.30 -9.41 9.85
N ASP A 68 2.92 -10.46 9.12
CA ASP A 68 3.54 -11.80 9.05
C ASP A 68 3.88 -12.15 7.59
N ASP A 69 4.53 -13.31 7.34
CA ASP A 69 4.84 -13.80 5.99
C ASP A 69 3.58 -13.89 5.11
N VAL A 70 3.69 -13.50 3.84
CA VAL A 70 2.56 -13.59 2.92
C VAL A 70 2.27 -15.07 2.64
N PRO A 71 1.04 -15.56 2.84
CA PRO A 71 0.75 -16.95 2.56
C PRO A 71 0.89 -17.24 1.07
N SER A 72 1.53 -18.37 0.77
CA SER A 72 1.66 -18.91 -0.60
C SER A 72 0.30 -19.10 -1.30
N THR A 73 -0.80 -19.16 -0.55
CA THR A 73 -2.18 -19.32 -1.03
C THR A 73 -3.03 -18.05 -0.85
N TRP A 74 -2.44 -16.85 -0.91
CA TRP A 74 -3.21 -15.60 -0.89
C TRP A 74 -4.20 -15.55 -2.07
N GLU A 75 -5.50 -15.72 -1.79
CA GLU A 75 -6.56 -15.81 -2.80
C GLU A 75 -7.63 -14.71 -2.68
N LEU A 76 -7.45 -13.72 -1.79
CA LEU A 76 -8.37 -12.59 -1.71
C LEU A 76 -8.23 -11.69 -2.94
N SER A 77 -9.26 -11.66 -3.78
CA SER A 77 -9.33 -10.77 -4.94
C SER A 77 -10.27 -9.61 -4.66
N LEU A 78 -9.74 -8.39 -4.62
CA LEU A 78 -10.53 -7.17 -4.55
C LEU A 78 -10.61 -6.53 -5.96
N ALA A 79 -11.82 -6.21 -6.41
CA ALA A 79 -12.04 -5.37 -7.57
C ALA A 79 -12.42 -3.96 -7.08
N THR A 80 -11.56 -2.99 -7.37
CA THR A 80 -11.61 -1.62 -6.85
C THR A 80 -11.55 -0.63 -8.03
N PRO A 81 -12.62 -0.53 -8.83
CA PRO A 81 -12.59 0.14 -10.13
C PRO A 81 -12.38 1.66 -10.06
N VAL A 82 -12.36 2.25 -8.86
CA VAL A 82 -12.15 3.68 -8.60
C VAL A 82 -11.01 3.93 -7.60
N LEU A 83 -10.13 2.96 -7.39
CA LEU A 83 -9.00 3.07 -6.46
C LEU A 83 -8.02 4.18 -6.89
N GLU A 84 -7.74 5.10 -5.97
CA GLU A 84 -6.83 6.23 -6.17
C GLU A 84 -5.59 6.15 -5.26
N TYR A 85 -5.78 5.66 -4.03
CA TYR A 85 -4.75 5.58 -2.99
C TYR A 85 -4.53 4.14 -2.55
N TYR A 86 -3.29 3.67 -2.63
CA TYR A 86 -2.94 2.31 -2.24
C TYR A 86 -1.80 2.29 -1.22
N THR A 87 -2.02 1.66 -0.07
CA THR A 87 -0.96 1.31 0.87
C THR A 87 -0.73 -0.19 0.83
N GLU A 88 0.52 -0.60 0.69
CA GLU A 88 0.92 -1.99 0.90
C GLU A 88 2.08 -2.02 1.88
N TYR A 89 1.97 -2.81 2.93
CA TYR A 89 3.07 -3.07 3.84
C TYR A 89 3.25 -4.58 3.96
N GLN A 90 4.47 -5.05 3.79
CA GLN A 90 4.82 -6.46 3.92
C GLN A 90 5.99 -6.64 4.87
N TYR A 91 5.76 -7.32 5.98
CA TYR A 91 6.79 -7.83 6.87
C TYR A 91 7.31 -9.14 6.31
N GLU A 92 8.61 -9.25 6.01
CA GLU A 92 9.19 -10.54 5.62
C GLU A 92 10.69 -10.53 5.86
N GLU A 93 11.20 -11.56 6.54
CA GLU A 93 12.63 -11.85 6.76
C GLU A 93 13.30 -12.51 5.53
N TYR A 94 12.55 -12.75 4.43
CA TYR A 94 13.02 -13.57 3.30
C TYR A 94 13.53 -12.77 2.09
N ASP A 95 14.55 -13.34 1.46
CA ASP A 95 15.35 -12.81 0.36
C ASP A 95 14.51 -12.21 -0.78
N PHE A 96 14.92 -11.02 -1.25
CA PHE A 96 14.42 -10.37 -2.47
C PHE A 96 14.47 -11.25 -3.74
N GLU A 97 15.13 -12.41 -3.69
CA GLU A 97 15.35 -13.31 -4.82
C GLU A 97 14.11 -14.15 -5.21
N ASP A 98 13.19 -14.45 -4.29
CA ASP A 98 12.02 -15.33 -4.58
C ASP A 98 10.78 -14.60 -5.13
N GLY A 99 10.90 -13.30 -5.38
CA GLY A 99 9.91 -12.51 -6.10
C GLY A 99 8.85 -11.89 -5.19
N HIS A 100 8.60 -10.61 -5.39
CA HIS A 100 7.59 -9.86 -4.65
C HIS A 100 6.18 -10.41 -4.91
N GLN A 101 5.54 -10.95 -3.87
CA GLN A 101 4.12 -11.28 -3.94
C GLN A 101 3.31 -9.99 -3.91
N VAL A 102 2.53 -9.75 -4.97
CA VAL A 102 1.65 -8.58 -5.07
C VAL A 102 0.35 -8.90 -4.34
N LEU A 103 -0.01 -8.11 -3.32
CA LEU A 103 -1.22 -8.36 -2.52
C LEU A 103 -2.50 -7.86 -3.21
N HIS A 104 -2.37 -6.88 -4.11
CA HIS A 104 -3.49 -6.31 -4.88
C HIS A 104 -3.11 -5.97 -6.31
N THR A 105 -3.93 -6.40 -7.26
CA THR A 105 -3.61 -6.29 -8.70
C THR A 105 -4.44 -5.24 -9.45
N ASP A 106 -5.58 -4.79 -8.89
CA ASP A 106 -6.41 -3.75 -9.53
C ASP A 106 -5.89 -2.34 -9.18
N THR A 107 -4.71 -2.02 -9.70
CA THR A 107 -3.95 -0.80 -9.37
C THR A 107 -3.88 0.22 -10.51
N ARG A 108 -4.55 -0.04 -11.64
CA ARG A 108 -4.45 0.78 -12.87
C ARG A 108 -4.79 2.26 -12.70
N ARG A 109 -5.69 2.57 -11.77
CA ARG A 109 -6.13 3.96 -11.48
C ARG A 109 -5.39 4.60 -10.32
N VAL A 110 -4.55 3.84 -9.62
CA VAL A 110 -3.80 4.33 -8.47
C VAL A 110 -2.91 5.48 -8.92
N VAL A 111 -3.04 6.59 -8.20
CA VAL A 111 -2.21 7.78 -8.42
C VAL A 111 -1.18 7.94 -7.32
N ARG A 112 -1.41 7.37 -6.14
CA ARG A 112 -0.50 7.43 -5.00
C ARG A 112 -0.34 6.06 -4.35
N ILE A 113 0.91 5.64 -4.19
CA ILE A 113 1.28 4.40 -3.50
C ILE A 113 2.10 4.76 -2.26
N ARG A 114 1.80 4.11 -1.14
CA ARG A 114 2.69 4.04 0.02
C ARG A 114 3.11 2.59 0.24
N THR A 115 4.41 2.31 0.28
CA THR A 115 4.91 0.93 0.39
C THR A 115 6.30 0.85 0.99
N ASN A 116 6.65 -0.32 1.53
CA ASN A 116 7.99 -0.70 1.94
C ASN A 116 8.70 -1.65 0.96
N ARG A 117 8.03 -2.05 -0.11
CA ARG A 117 8.56 -2.90 -1.20
C ARG A 117 8.54 -2.13 -2.53
N PRO A 118 9.40 -2.47 -3.51
CA PRO A 118 9.34 -1.84 -4.83
C PRO A 118 7.91 -1.84 -5.38
N PRO A 119 7.41 -0.71 -5.92
CA PRO A 119 6.05 -0.66 -6.41
C PRO A 119 5.86 -1.60 -7.61
N PRO A 120 4.61 -2.00 -7.92
CA PRO A 120 4.31 -2.80 -9.10
C PRO A 120 4.83 -2.12 -10.39
N PRO A 121 5.13 -2.89 -11.45
CA PRO A 121 5.62 -2.34 -12.73
C PRO A 121 4.74 -1.21 -13.27
N ASP A 122 5.32 -0.30 -14.04
CA ASP A 122 4.62 0.90 -14.53
C ASP A 122 3.39 0.59 -15.40
N ALA A 123 3.40 -0.55 -16.11
CA ALA A 123 2.25 -1.06 -16.85
C ALA A 123 1.04 -1.36 -15.96
N ALA A 124 1.26 -1.76 -14.70
CA ALA A 124 0.22 -1.99 -13.70
C ALA A 124 -0.28 -0.67 -13.08
N VAL A 125 0.61 0.31 -12.89
CA VAL A 125 0.30 1.61 -12.24
C VAL A 125 0.64 2.82 -13.13
N PRO A 126 0.02 2.95 -14.32
CA PRO A 126 0.44 3.94 -15.33
C PRO A 126 0.22 5.40 -14.92
N ASN A 127 -0.61 5.63 -13.89
CA ASN A 127 -0.99 6.97 -13.43
C ASN A 127 -0.30 7.37 -12.11
N LEU A 128 0.71 6.60 -11.67
CA LEU A 128 1.42 6.84 -10.42
C LEU A 128 2.11 8.23 -10.42
N ASN A 129 1.61 9.14 -9.59
CA ASN A 129 2.14 10.50 -9.43
C ASN A 129 3.00 10.66 -8.17
N THR A 130 2.73 9.87 -7.13
CA THR A 130 3.37 9.98 -5.82
C THR A 130 3.71 8.60 -5.30
N LEU A 131 5.00 8.39 -5.01
CA LEU A 131 5.50 7.21 -4.31
C LEU A 131 5.95 7.61 -2.90
N GLU A 132 5.39 6.95 -1.90
CA GLU A 132 5.76 7.10 -0.51
C GLU A 132 6.45 5.83 -0.04
N VAL A 133 7.72 5.97 0.33
CA VAL A 133 8.55 4.87 0.79
C VAL A 133 8.52 4.88 2.31
N ASP A 134 7.96 3.83 2.88
CA ASP A 134 7.83 3.65 4.33
C ASP A 134 8.65 2.44 4.77
N ASN A 135 9.10 2.46 6.04
CA ASN A 135 9.57 1.29 6.79
C ASN A 135 10.39 0.27 5.97
N LEU A 136 11.41 0.75 5.26
CA LEU A 136 12.32 -0.15 4.55
C LEU A 136 12.90 -1.15 5.55
N ASP A 137 13.01 -2.39 5.09
CA ASP A 137 13.65 -3.43 5.86
C ASP A 137 15.08 -3.01 6.24
N ILE A 138 15.57 -3.50 7.38
CA ILE A 138 16.88 -3.12 7.95
C ILE A 138 18.01 -3.35 6.94
N ASP A 139 17.84 -4.34 6.07
CA ASP A 139 18.84 -4.76 5.09
C ASP A 139 18.70 -4.09 3.71
N LEU A 140 17.62 -3.34 3.46
CA LEU A 140 17.42 -2.64 2.19
C LEU A 140 17.69 -1.13 2.33
N SER A 141 18.79 -0.68 1.73
CA SER A 141 19.05 0.75 1.65
C SER A 141 18.05 1.45 0.71
N LEU A 142 17.81 2.74 0.95
CA LEU A 142 16.92 3.53 0.09
C LEU A 142 17.40 3.58 -1.37
N ILE A 143 18.72 3.61 -1.59
CA ILE A 143 19.27 3.61 -2.95
C ILE A 143 19.01 2.28 -3.65
N ASP A 144 19.15 1.16 -2.95
CA ASP A 144 18.85 -0.16 -3.52
C ASP A 144 17.36 -0.29 -3.84
N TYR A 145 16.49 0.16 -2.93
CA TYR A 145 15.05 0.24 -3.17
C TYR A 145 14.74 1.02 -4.45
N LEU A 146 15.34 2.20 -4.63
CA LEU A 146 15.13 3.04 -5.81
C LEU A 146 15.68 2.37 -7.07
N ALA A 147 16.89 1.82 -7.02
CA ALA A 147 17.51 1.14 -8.14
C ALA A 147 16.66 -0.04 -8.64
N ILE A 148 16.09 -0.83 -7.72
CA ILE A 148 15.17 -1.93 -8.05
C ILE A 148 13.86 -1.39 -8.62
N SER A 149 13.27 -0.37 -7.99
CA SER A 149 11.99 0.22 -8.42
C SER A 149 12.02 0.74 -9.86
N PHE A 150 13.14 1.34 -10.28
CA PHE A 150 13.35 1.89 -11.63
C PHE A 150 14.14 0.94 -12.55
N SER A 151 14.32 -0.32 -12.16
CA SER A 151 14.96 -1.33 -13.00
C SER A 151 14.02 -1.84 -14.11
N ASN A 152 14.55 -2.64 -15.03
CA ASN A 152 13.79 -3.39 -16.04
C ASN A 152 12.85 -2.55 -16.94
N GLY A 153 13.19 -1.28 -17.17
CA GLY A 153 12.42 -0.39 -18.05
C GLY A 153 11.20 0.27 -17.39
N ASN A 154 11.00 0.11 -16.07
CA ASN A 154 10.00 0.85 -15.32
C ASN A 154 10.38 2.34 -15.28
N VAL A 155 9.57 3.20 -15.89
CA VAL A 155 9.88 4.64 -15.97
C VAL A 155 8.90 5.52 -15.20
N TYR A 156 7.70 5.02 -14.86
CA TYR A 156 6.63 5.78 -14.19
C TYR A 156 6.51 7.22 -14.74
N PRO A 157 6.01 7.39 -15.98
CA PRO A 157 6.12 8.65 -16.71
C PRO A 157 5.37 9.82 -16.06
N THR A 158 4.36 9.51 -15.25
CA THR A 158 3.54 10.48 -14.51
C THR A 158 4.06 10.80 -13.12
N LEU A 159 5.11 10.12 -12.65
CA LEU A 159 5.66 10.28 -11.30
C LEU A 159 6.27 11.67 -11.11
N GLU A 160 5.81 12.37 -10.08
CA GLU A 160 6.21 13.74 -9.75
C GLU A 160 6.89 13.84 -8.38
N ARG A 161 6.62 12.89 -7.49
CA ARG A 161 7.08 12.96 -6.11
C ARG A 161 7.47 11.61 -5.56
N ILE A 162 8.61 11.57 -4.89
CA ILE A 162 9.02 10.49 -4.00
C ILE A 162 9.21 11.08 -2.61
N THR A 163 8.56 10.51 -1.61
CA THR A 163 8.76 10.88 -0.21
C THR A 163 9.21 9.66 0.57
N TYR A 164 10.33 9.75 1.28
CA TYR A 164 10.82 8.70 2.17
C TYR A 164 10.63 9.09 3.64
N CYS A 165 10.10 8.19 4.45
CA CYS A 165 9.97 8.38 5.89
C CYS A 165 11.12 7.69 6.64
N SER A 166 11.97 8.47 7.30
CA SER A 166 13.11 7.95 8.06
C SER A 166 12.74 7.43 9.46
N LYS A 167 11.49 7.63 9.91
CA LYS A 167 11.00 7.27 11.25
C LYS A 167 11.87 7.79 12.40
N GLY A 168 12.54 8.93 12.20
CA GLY A 168 13.46 9.51 13.17
C GLY A 168 14.79 8.77 13.31
N ALA A 169 15.06 7.74 12.51
CA ALA A 169 16.42 7.32 12.26
C ALA A 169 17.12 8.43 11.46
N ASP A 170 18.33 8.80 11.89
CA ASP A 170 19.18 9.64 11.04
C ASP A 170 19.53 8.80 9.81
N PRO A 171 19.04 9.13 8.61
CA PRO A 171 19.45 8.42 7.42
C PRO A 171 20.97 8.50 7.34
N VAL A 172 21.64 7.37 7.12
CA VAL A 172 23.09 7.35 6.90
C VAL A 172 23.35 8.35 5.78
N LEU A 173 24.10 9.41 6.08
CA LEU A 173 24.23 10.59 5.20
C LEU A 173 24.57 10.19 3.75
N ASN A 174 25.42 9.17 3.59
CA ASN A 174 25.79 8.62 2.29
C ASN A 174 24.59 8.03 1.54
N ASN A 175 23.75 7.20 2.18
CA ASN A 175 22.55 6.64 1.55
C ASN A 175 21.59 7.73 1.07
N PHE A 176 21.47 8.83 1.83
CA PHE A 176 20.65 9.96 1.41
C PHE A 176 21.23 10.68 0.19
N LEU A 177 22.54 10.95 0.20
CA LEU A 177 23.24 11.60 -0.92
C LEU A 177 23.18 10.73 -2.18
N ASP A 178 23.46 9.43 -2.05
CA ASP A 178 23.41 8.47 -3.16
C ASP A 178 22.00 8.38 -3.74
N SER A 179 20.97 8.32 -2.89
CA SER A 179 19.56 8.36 -3.33
C SER A 179 19.21 9.65 -4.06
N LYS A 180 19.72 10.79 -3.58
CA LYS A 180 19.49 12.08 -4.20
C LYS A 180 20.18 12.17 -5.57
N ASP A 181 21.44 11.77 -5.67
CA ASP A 181 22.21 11.76 -6.91
C ASP A 181 21.56 10.83 -7.95
N PHE A 182 21.03 9.68 -7.51
CA PHE A 182 20.25 8.77 -8.35
C PHE A 182 19.00 9.44 -8.94
N ILE A 183 18.21 10.15 -8.10
CA ILE A 183 17.03 10.89 -8.59
C ILE A 183 17.42 12.04 -9.52
N GLU A 184 18.52 12.75 -9.25
CA GLU A 184 19.05 13.77 -10.15
C GLU A 184 19.44 13.18 -11.53
N GLY A 185 20.06 12.00 -11.53
CA GLY A 185 20.34 11.22 -12.73
C GLY A 185 19.08 10.88 -13.51
N LEU A 186 18.07 10.31 -12.86
CA LEU A 186 16.77 10.03 -13.48
C LEU A 186 16.12 11.29 -14.06
N ASN A 187 16.18 12.40 -13.33
CA ASN A 187 15.57 13.65 -13.75
C ASN A 187 16.22 14.25 -15.01
N SER A 188 17.46 13.91 -15.32
CA SER A 188 18.14 14.37 -16.54
C SER A 188 17.51 13.82 -17.83
N GLU A 189 16.81 12.69 -17.74
CA GLU A 189 16.19 11.99 -18.88
C GLU A 189 14.66 12.22 -18.95
N ARG A 190 14.08 12.84 -17.92
CA ARG A 190 12.62 13.01 -17.80
C ARG A 190 12.18 14.39 -18.29
N THR A 191 11.05 14.42 -19.00
CA THR A 191 10.34 15.68 -19.32
C THR A 191 9.81 16.35 -18.05
N ARG A 192 9.51 15.58 -17.01
CA ARG A 192 8.98 16.05 -15.73
C ARG A 192 9.88 15.58 -14.57
N PRO A 193 10.57 16.50 -13.89
CA PRO A 193 11.40 16.16 -12.74
C PRO A 193 10.59 15.59 -11.56
N ILE A 194 11.17 14.62 -10.87
CA ILE A 194 10.71 14.06 -9.61
C ILE A 194 11.24 14.92 -8.47
N ILE A 195 10.33 15.36 -7.59
CA ILE A 195 10.66 16.00 -6.32
C ILE A 195 10.91 14.90 -5.28
N PHE A 196 12.11 14.87 -4.71
CA PHE A 196 12.48 13.92 -3.66
C PHE A 196 12.50 14.59 -2.29
N ASN A 197 11.76 14.05 -1.33
CA ASN A 197 11.68 14.56 0.03
C ASN A 197 11.98 13.45 1.04
N VAL A 198 12.57 13.84 2.17
CA VAL A 198 12.71 12.98 3.35
C VAL A 198 11.99 13.63 4.51
N VAL A 199 11.17 12.84 5.20
CA VAL A 199 10.43 13.25 6.39
C VAL A 199 10.81 12.37 7.56
N ASN A 200 10.83 12.93 8.77
CA ASN A 200 11.13 12.15 9.98
C ASN A 200 9.95 11.25 10.36
N THR A 201 8.73 11.74 10.15
CA THR A 201 7.48 11.04 10.44
C THR A 201 6.46 11.47 9.41
N TRP A 202 5.47 10.63 9.12
CA TRP A 202 4.33 11.05 8.32
C TRP A 202 3.50 12.09 9.09
N GLU A 203 3.28 13.26 8.49
CA GLU A 203 2.45 14.33 9.08
C GLU A 203 0.94 13.96 9.13
N GLY A 204 0.55 12.88 8.47
CA GLY A 204 -0.81 12.33 8.51
C GLY A 204 -0.95 11.01 7.74
N ASP A 205 -2.05 10.31 8.02
CA ASP A 205 -2.52 9.18 7.22
C ASP A 205 -2.87 9.66 5.79
N MET A 206 -2.69 8.84 4.75
CA MET A 206 -3.02 9.23 3.36
C MET A 206 -4.47 9.72 3.24
N PRO A 207 -4.80 10.61 2.27
CA PRO A 207 -6.17 11.06 2.07
C PRO A 207 -7.16 9.89 1.99
N GLY A 208 -8.17 9.91 2.85
CA GLY A 208 -9.19 8.87 2.94
C GLY A 208 -8.72 7.55 3.57
N THR A 209 -7.50 7.45 4.12
CA THR A 209 -7.16 6.31 4.99
C THR A 209 -7.74 6.52 6.38
N ILE A 210 -8.14 5.40 6.99
CA ILE A 210 -8.76 5.37 8.31
C ILE A 210 -7.72 5.81 9.32
N LYS A 211 -8.00 6.94 10.00
CA LYS A 211 -7.02 7.53 10.89
C LYS A 211 -6.74 6.60 12.05
N SER A 212 -5.47 6.36 12.33
CA SER A 212 -5.02 5.57 13.50
C SER A 212 -5.52 6.13 14.83
N SER A 213 -5.87 7.43 14.87
CA SER A 213 -6.42 8.12 16.03
C SER A 213 -7.95 8.03 16.17
N CYS A 214 -8.66 7.49 15.17
CA CYS A 214 -10.11 7.36 15.23
C CYS A 214 -10.51 5.99 15.78
N GLY A 215 -11.12 5.99 16.96
CA GLY A 215 -11.76 4.80 17.52
C GLY A 215 -12.90 4.31 16.63
N VAL A 216 -13.10 2.98 16.61
CA VAL A 216 -14.16 2.30 15.86
C VAL A 216 -15.52 2.99 16.05
N GLY A 217 -16.11 3.48 14.96
CA GLY A 217 -17.49 3.99 14.93
C GLY A 217 -17.69 5.50 15.15
N MET A 218 -16.65 6.33 15.13
CA MET A 218 -16.79 7.79 15.17
C MET A 218 -16.34 8.44 13.86
N SER A 219 -17.12 9.39 13.33
CA SER A 219 -16.72 10.16 12.15
C SER A 219 -15.50 11.01 12.49
N CYS A 220 -14.42 10.82 11.74
CA CYS A 220 -13.23 11.66 11.80
C CYS A 220 -13.54 13.01 11.15
N HIS A 221 -14.31 13.87 11.82
CA HIS A 221 -14.40 15.26 11.41
C HIS A 221 -13.15 15.99 11.90
N ASP A 222 -12.34 16.41 10.94
CA ASP A 222 -11.22 17.30 11.14
C ASP A 222 -11.71 18.62 11.74
N TYR A 223 -11.25 18.92 12.95
CA TYR A 223 -11.34 20.25 13.56
C TYR A 223 -10.02 21.00 13.35
#